data_AF-A0A4Y2D0E9-F1
#
_entry.id   AF-A0A4Y2D0E9-F1
#
_cell.length_a   1.000
_cell.length_b   1.000
_cell.length_c   1.000
_cell.angle_alpha   90.00
_cell.angle_beta   90.00
_cell.angle_gamma   90.00
#
_symmetry.space_group_name_H-M   'P 1'
#
loop_
_entity.id
_entity.type
_entity.pdbx_description
1 polymer ?
#
loop_
_entity_poly.entity_id
_entity_poly.type
_entity_poly.pdbx_seq_one_letter_code
_entity_poly.pdbx_strand_id
1 'polypeptide(L)' 'LLKSCGQIERCRHHLLFGFNRGFKFAEATREICAVYGEGAMLQNTARHWFSRLKDEERWNKILRQANR' A
#
# COMPACT_ATOMS: atom_id res chain seq x y z
N LEU A 1 1.87 -16.61 -13.20
CA LEU A 1 0.50 -16.28 -12.72
C LEU A 1 0.24 -14.80 -12.98
N LEU A 2 -0.37 -14.47 -14.12
CA LEU A 2 -0.79 -13.11 -14.45
C LEU A 2 -1.99 -12.76 -13.56
N LYS A 3 -1.79 -11.95 -12.52
CA LYS A 3 -2.91 -11.38 -11.77
C LYS A 3 -3.66 -10.43 -12.68
N SER A 4 -4.97 -10.62 -12.79
CA SER A 4 -5.84 -9.71 -13.54
C SER A 4 -5.73 -8.29 -12.98
N CYS A 5 -5.86 -7.28 -13.85
CA CYS A 5 -5.75 -5.87 -13.49
C CYS A 5 -6.62 -5.50 -12.27
N GLY A 6 -7.83 -6.08 -12.18
CA GLY A 6 -8.75 -5.84 -11.06
C GLY A 6 -8.27 -6.33 -9.69
N GLN A 7 -7.46 -7.39 -9.62
CA GLN A 7 -6.91 -7.87 -8.36
C GLN A 7 -5.83 -6.93 -7.81
N ILE A 8 -5.04 -6.32 -8.70
CA ILE A 8 -3.97 -5.40 -8.32
C ILE A 8 -4.54 -4.12 -7.71
N GLU A 9 -5.57 -3.54 -8.32
CA GLU A 9 -6.21 -2.32 -7.79
C GLU A 9 -6.87 -2.57 -6.42
N ARG A 10 -7.53 -3.72 -6.23
CA ARG A 10 -8.09 -4.11 -4.92
C ARG A 10 -7.02 -4.22 -3.83
N CYS A 11 -5.88 -4.83 -4.16
CA CYS A 11 -4.77 -4.92 -3.22
C CYS A 11 -4.17 -3.53 -2.91
N ARG A 12 -4.08 -2.62 -3.90
CA ARG A 12 -3.61 -1.24 -3.67
C ARG A 12 -4.54 -0.46 -2.73
N HIS A 13 -5.85 -0.56 -2.93
CA HIS A 13 -6.82 0.07 -2.03
C HIS A 13 -6.69 -0.47 -0.59
N HIS A 14 -6.50 -1.79 -0.43
CA HIS A 14 -6.24 -2.37 0.90
C HIS A 14 -4.92 -1.88 1.51
N LEU A 15 -3.83 -1.78 0.73
CA LEU A 15 -2.56 -1.24 1.21
C LEU A 15 -2.70 0.21 1.69
N LEU A 16 -3.39 1.04 0.91
CA LEU A 16 -3.65 2.44 1.27
C LEU A 16 -4.48 2.54 2.55
N PHE A 17 -5.53 1.70 2.67
CA PHE A 17 -6.34 1.62 3.87
C PHE A 17 -5.52 1.23 5.12
N GLY A 18 -4.69 0.19 5.01
CA GLY A 18 -3.79 -0.23 6.08
C GLY A 18 -2.75 0.84 6.44
N PHE A 19 -2.15 1.49 5.44
CA PHE A 19 -1.20 2.59 5.64
C PHE A 19 -1.83 3.74 6.43
N ASN A 20 -3.04 4.18 6.06
CA ASN A 20 -3.76 5.24 6.75
C ASN A 20 -4.16 4.87 8.19
N ARG A 21 -4.24 3.58 8.52
CA ARG A 21 -4.44 3.06 9.88
C ARG A 21 -3.15 2.86 10.67
N GLY A 22 -1.99 3.15 10.09
CA GLY A 22 -0.69 2.99 10.74
C GLY A 22 -0.13 1.56 10.71
N PHE A 23 -0.69 0.67 9.90
CA PHE A 23 -0.16 -0.68 9.74
C PHE A 23 1.22 -0.67 9.10
N LYS A 24 2.01 -1.70 9.35
CA LYS A 24 3.23 -1.99 8.60
C LYS A 24 2.86 -2.72 7.31
N PHE A 25 3.70 -2.59 6.28
CA PHE A 25 3.48 -3.26 4.99
C PHE A 25 3.28 -4.78 5.14
N ALA A 26 3.98 -5.41 6.08
CA ALA A 26 3.90 -6.86 6.32
C ALA A 26 2.57 -7.28 6.97
N GLU A 27 1.91 -6.39 7.71
CA GLU A 27 0.58 -6.63 8.29
C GLU A 27 -0.47 -6.51 7.19
N ALA A 28 -0.45 -5.40 6.43
CA ALA A 28 -1.34 -5.22 5.29
C ALA A 28 -1.20 -6.32 4.21
N THR A 29 0.03 -6.80 3.96
CA THR A 29 0.25 -7.94 3.04
C THR A 29 -0.40 -9.22 3.54
N ARG A 30 -0.32 -9.49 4.86
CA ARG A 30 -0.92 -10.68 5.46
C ARG A 30 -2.43 -10.64 5.37
N GLU A 31 -3.05 -9.49 5.64
CA GLU A 31 -4.50 -9.31 5.48
C GLU A 31 -4.94 -9.51 4.03
N ILE A 32 -4.20 -8.94 3.07
CA ILE A 32 -4.47 -9.11 1.63
C ILE A 32 -4.41 -10.60 1.25
N CYS A 33 -3.38 -11.33 1.69
CA CYS A 33 -3.28 -12.76 1.41
C CYS A 33 -4.36 -13.60 2.14
N ALA A 34 -4.81 -13.16 3.31
CA ALA A 34 -5.91 -13.82 4.02
C ALA A 34 -7.26 -13.64 3.30
N VAL A 35 -7.51 -12.46 2.73
CA VAL A 35 -8.78 -12.14 2.03
C VAL A 35 -8.82 -12.67 0.60
N TYR A 36 -7.71 -12.55 -0.13
CA TYR A 36 -7.66 -12.81 -1.58
C TYR A 36 -6.88 -14.07 -1.96
N GLY A 37 -6.40 -14.83 -0.97
CA GLY A 37 -5.64 -16.05 -1.15
C GLY A 37 -4.13 -15.86 -1.08
N GLU A 38 -3.42 -16.95 -0.80
CA GLU A 38 -1.97 -16.93 -0.70
C GLU A 38 -1.33 -16.46 -2.01
N GLY A 39 -0.30 -15.64 -1.89
CA GLY A 39 0.36 -15.04 -3.05
C GLY A 39 -0.46 -13.93 -3.72
N ALA A 40 -1.62 -13.50 -3.18
CA ALA A 40 -2.39 -12.36 -3.69
C ALA A 40 -1.61 -11.04 -3.71
N MET A 41 -0.58 -10.90 -2.88
CA MET A 41 0.43 -9.85 -3.00
C MET A 41 1.78 -10.30 -2.44
N LEU A 42 2.86 -9.99 -3.16
CA LEU A 42 4.22 -10.24 -2.67
C LEU A 42 4.63 -9.13 -1.70
N GLN A 43 5.32 -9.49 -0.61
CA GLN A 43 5.79 -8.50 0.37
C GLN A 43 6.68 -7.43 -0.25
N ASN A 44 7.53 -7.76 -1.23
CA ASN A 44 8.35 -6.78 -1.93
C ASN A 44 7.51 -5.74 -2.68
N THR A 45 6.41 -6.18 -3.31
CA THR A 45 5.46 -5.27 -3.97
C THR A 45 4.79 -4.37 -2.94
N ALA A 46 4.28 -4.91 -1.84
CA ALA A 46 3.66 -4.13 -0.78
C ALA A 46 4.64 -3.11 -0.15
N ARG A 47 5.90 -3.53 0.10
CA ARG A 47 6.95 -2.65 0.60
C ARG A 47 7.21 -1.48 -0.35
N HIS A 48 7.34 -1.75 -1.65
CA HIS A 48 7.56 -0.71 -2.65
C HIS A 48 6.41 0.31 -2.65
N TRP A 49 5.15 -0.15 -2.60
CA TRP A 49 3.98 0.72 -2.50
C TRP A 49 4.00 1.58 -1.24
N PHE A 50 4.31 0.98 -0.09
CA PHE A 50 4.42 1.72 1.18
C PHE A 50 5.50 2.80 1.14
N SER A 51 6.64 2.56 0.48
CA SER A 51 7.66 3.61 0.31
C SER A 51 7.11 4.79 -0.49
N ARG A 52 6.37 4.54 -1.57
CA ARG A 52 5.76 5.63 -2.38
C ARG A 52 4.75 6.45 -1.57
N LEU A 53 3.90 5.79 -0.78
CA LEU A 53 2.93 6.47 0.09
C LEU A 53 3.62 7.38 1.12
N LYS A 54 4.74 6.93 1.70
CA LYS A 54 5.54 7.76 2.63
C LYS A 54 6.16 8.96 1.94
N ASP A 55 6.67 8.79 0.72
CA ASP A 55 7.23 9.89 -0.06
C ASP A 55 6.15 10.91 -0.41
N GLU A 56 4.96 10.46 -0.83
CA GLU A 56 3.80 11.34 -1.07
C GLU A 56 3.38 12.09 0.19
N GLU A 57 3.27 11.41 1.33
CA GLU A 57 2.96 12.04 2.62
C GLU A 57 4.01 13.11 2.99
N ARG A 58 5.30 12.81 2.75
CA ARG A 58 6.41 13.75 2.97
C ARG A 58 6.30 14.97 2.06
N TRP A 59 6.09 14.79 0.76
CA TRP A 59 5.93 15.89 -0.18
C TRP A 59 4.73 16.77 0.15
N ASN A 60 3.59 16.15 0.51
CA ASN A 60 2.40 16.88 0.94
C ASN A 60 2.66 17.73 2.19
N LYS A 61 3.47 17.27 3.14
CA LYS A 61 3.87 18.07 4.30
C LYS A 61 4.73 19.28 3.91
N ILE A 62 5.71 19.10 3.02
CA ILE A 62 6.56 20.18 2.52
C ILE A 62 5.72 21.23 1.78
N LEU A 63 4.83 20.81 0.89
CA LEU A 63 3.94 21.71 0.14
C LEU A 63 3.03 22.53 1.07
N ARG A 64 2.49 21.91 2.13
CA ARG A 64 1.67 22.60 3.15
C ARG A 64 2.47 23.57 4.04
N GLN A 65 3.79 23.45 4.08
CA GLN A 65 4.65 24.39 4.79
C GLN A 65 5.07 25.55 3.89
N ALA A 66 5.33 25.28 2.61
CA ALA A 66 5.71 26.30 1.63
C ALA A 66 4.56 27.26 1.24
N ASN A 67 3.30 26.81 1.36
CA ASN A 67 2.10 27.61 1.09
C ASN A 67 1.51 28.28 2.35
N ARG A 68 2.25 28.32 3.46
CA ARG A 68 1.90 29.06 4.69
C ARG A 68 2.66 30.37 4.74
#